data_AF-A0AAW2M1M9-F1
#
_entry.id   AF-A0AAW2M1M9-F1
#
_cell.length_a   1.000
_cell.length_b   1.000
_cell.length_c   1.000
_cell.angle_alpha   90.00
_cell.angle_beta   90.00
_cell.angle_gamma   90.00
#
_symmetry.space_group_name_H-M   'P 1'
#
loop_
_entity.id
_entity.type
_entity.pdbx_description
1 polymer ?
#
loop_
_entity_poly.entity_id
_entity_poly.type
_entity_poly.pdbx_seq_one_letter_code
_entity_poly.pdbx_strand_id
1 'polypeptide(L)'
;MCAYNSVNGVPNCADYNLLTKTARGEWGFHGYITSDCDAVLTIHDNHKYARLPEDAVADALNAVRTSLRLLPIRVLVGCRFYIKGALSMCSFSVVGGGCHWRCWWREFVRAVSAAATFQVGVCVVDVEVGVLFCYPGGKLPITWYPKDFINVPMTDMRMRPASGYPGRTYRFYDGPKVFEFGSGLSYTTYSYEFIPSTPNTIRLNQLTHALQPTDEGPHTSRSLYVSKIGTDTCDRLKFSAHVGVENTGDMAGKHPVLLFVRHGRPGSGRPVKQLVGFQSVSLNARERGEIEFVLNPCEHLSSANEDGLMVIEEGYRFLVVEGKEYPINVVL
;
A
#
# COMPACT_ATOMS: atom_id res chain seq x y z
N MET A 1 7.32 8.04 15.26
CA MET A 1 6.51 7.99 16.50
C MET A 1 6.30 6.53 16.86
N CYS A 2 6.57 6.09 18.09
CA CYS A 2 6.25 4.73 18.55
C CYS A 2 4.80 4.65 19.04
N ALA A 3 4.11 3.55 18.71
CA ALA A 3 2.68 3.36 18.98
C ALA A 3 2.41 2.83 20.41
N TYR A 4 1.15 2.92 20.85
CA TYR A 4 0.72 2.43 22.16
C TYR A 4 0.83 0.92 22.36
N ASN A 5 0.56 0.13 21.31
CA ASN A 5 0.40 -1.31 21.47
C ASN A 5 1.73 -2.02 21.75
N SER A 6 1.60 -3.25 22.24
CA SER A 6 2.72 -4.19 22.31
C SER A 6 2.72 -5.09 21.08
N VAL A 7 3.91 -5.49 20.63
CA VAL A 7 4.11 -6.50 19.60
C VAL A 7 4.87 -7.66 20.23
N ASN A 8 4.32 -8.87 20.15
CA ASN A 8 4.92 -10.08 20.74
C ASN A 8 5.32 -9.91 22.23
N GLY A 9 4.50 -9.16 22.99
CA GLY A 9 4.69 -8.94 24.43
C GLY A 9 5.58 -7.76 24.81
N VAL A 10 6.17 -7.04 23.84
CA VAL A 10 7.02 -5.86 24.10
C VAL A 10 6.31 -4.58 23.65
N PRO A 11 6.13 -3.56 24.53
CA PRO A 11 5.60 -2.27 24.13
C PRO A 11 6.48 -1.60 23.07
N ASN A 12 5.88 -1.08 21.99
CA ASN A 12 6.65 -0.53 20.86
C ASN A 12 7.60 0.62 21.27
N CYS A 13 7.24 1.40 22.29
CA CYS A 13 8.10 2.47 22.80
C CYS A 13 9.26 1.98 23.68
N ALA A 14 9.26 0.71 24.10
CA ALA A 14 10.32 0.07 24.87
C ALA A 14 11.10 -1.00 24.04
N ASP A 15 10.78 -1.17 22.75
CA ASP A 15 11.37 -2.22 21.93
C ASP A 15 12.70 -1.77 21.30
N TYR A 16 13.82 -2.22 21.87
CA TYR A 16 15.17 -1.96 21.34
C TYR A 16 15.40 -2.59 19.95
N ASN A 17 14.83 -3.77 19.68
CA ASN A 17 15.01 -4.42 18.39
C ASN A 17 14.32 -3.58 17.30
N LEU A 18 13.10 -3.11 17.56
CA LEU A 18 12.37 -2.26 16.62
C LEU A 18 13.02 -0.88 16.46
N LEU A 19 13.24 -0.17 17.56
CA LEU A 19 13.63 1.25 17.52
C LEU A 19 15.10 1.47 17.22
N THR A 20 15.99 0.61 17.72
CA THR A 20 17.44 0.76 17.51
C THR A 20 17.96 -0.17 16.42
N LYS A 21 17.74 -1.49 16.52
CA LYS A 21 18.32 -2.42 15.53
C LYS A 21 17.70 -2.23 14.15
N THR A 22 16.38 -2.26 14.04
CA THR A 22 15.68 -2.14 12.75
C THR A 22 15.62 -0.70 12.28
N ALA A 23 14.99 0.22 13.01
CA ALA A 23 14.79 1.58 12.50
C ALA A 23 16.11 2.35 12.31
N ARG A 24 17.01 2.37 13.30
CA ARG A 24 18.29 3.08 13.15
C ARG A 24 19.35 2.28 12.40
N GLY A 25 19.47 0.98 12.67
CA GLY A 25 20.47 0.11 12.06
C GLY A 25 20.12 -0.26 10.63
N GLU A 26 19.07 -1.06 10.45
CA GLU A 26 18.70 -1.61 9.13
C GLU A 26 18.12 -0.56 8.18
N TRP A 27 17.26 0.34 8.66
CA TRP A 27 16.63 1.37 7.82
C TRP A 27 17.41 2.69 7.78
N GLY A 28 18.49 2.82 8.55
CA GLY A 28 19.34 4.02 8.56
C GLY A 28 18.66 5.28 9.11
N PHE A 29 17.69 5.16 10.02
CA PHE A 29 16.99 6.32 10.56
C PHE A 29 17.86 7.14 11.53
N HIS A 30 18.20 8.37 11.16
CA HIS A 30 19.02 9.27 11.97
C HIS A 30 18.23 10.32 12.78
N GLY A 31 16.91 10.37 12.62
CA GLY A 31 16.07 11.36 13.31
C GLY A 31 15.82 11.05 14.78
N TYR A 32 14.96 11.88 15.41
CA TYR A 32 14.42 11.62 16.73
C TYR A 32 13.15 10.77 16.66
N ILE A 33 12.93 9.94 17.66
CA ILE A 33 11.72 9.11 17.80
C ILE A 33 10.90 9.73 18.93
N THR A 34 9.67 10.13 18.62
CA THR A 34 8.69 10.57 19.63
C THR A 34 7.83 9.39 20.06
N SER A 35 7.33 9.43 21.29
CA SER A 35 6.20 8.58 21.66
C SER A 35 4.90 9.15 21.09
N ASP A 36 3.90 8.30 20.93
CA ASP A 36 2.51 8.77 20.93
C ASP A 36 2.19 9.40 22.31
N CYS A 37 1.10 10.15 22.40
CA CYS A 37 0.73 10.91 23.60
C CYS A 37 0.55 9.97 24.79
N ASP A 38 1.44 10.03 25.78
CA ASP A 38 1.43 9.15 26.96
C ASP A 38 1.71 7.67 26.69
N ALA A 39 2.19 7.28 25.50
CA ALA A 39 2.54 5.88 25.23
C ALA A 39 3.61 5.34 26.19
N VAL A 40 4.53 6.19 26.67
CA VAL A 40 5.51 5.82 27.71
C VAL A 40 4.82 5.51 29.04
N LEU A 41 3.80 6.27 29.43
CA LEU A 41 3.02 6.01 30.64
C LEU A 41 2.29 4.66 30.56
N THR A 42 1.75 4.33 29.37
CA THR A 42 1.01 3.07 29.17
C THR A 42 1.87 1.81 29.38
N ILE A 43 3.21 1.91 29.27
CA ILE A 43 4.15 0.80 29.53
C ILE A 43 3.97 0.26 30.97
N HIS A 44 3.79 1.16 31.94
CA HIS A 44 3.53 0.82 33.34
C HIS A 44 2.03 0.69 33.63
N ASP A 45 1.23 1.67 33.22
CA ASP A 45 -0.16 1.78 33.67
C ASP A 45 -1.08 0.73 33.07
N ASN A 46 -0.87 0.35 31.81
CA ASN A 46 -1.74 -0.56 31.07
C ASN A 46 -1.05 -1.88 30.76
N HIS A 47 0.15 -1.84 30.17
CA HIS A 47 0.87 -3.04 29.76
C HIS A 47 1.46 -3.81 30.93
N LYS A 48 1.65 -3.16 32.09
CA LYS A 48 2.31 -3.75 33.28
C LYS A 48 3.68 -4.35 32.95
N TYR A 49 4.34 -3.78 31.94
CA TYR A 49 5.65 -4.22 31.47
C TYR A 49 6.74 -3.73 32.42
N ALA A 50 6.71 -2.44 32.73
CA ALA A 50 7.52 -1.83 33.77
C ALA A 50 6.80 -1.91 35.12
N ARG A 51 7.55 -2.12 36.21
CA ARG A 51 7.00 -2.21 37.57
C ARG A 51 6.75 -0.84 38.19
N LEU A 52 7.62 0.13 37.90
CA LEU A 52 7.51 1.50 38.34
C LEU A 52 7.42 2.44 37.13
N PRO A 53 6.79 3.63 37.25
CA PRO A 53 6.78 4.63 36.19
C PRO A 53 8.18 5.06 35.76
N GLU A 54 9.15 5.10 36.68
CA GLU A 54 10.54 5.44 36.39
C GLU A 54 11.21 4.38 35.50
N ASP A 55 10.91 3.10 35.73
CA ASP A 55 11.40 1.99 34.91
C ASP A 55 10.85 2.11 33.47
N ALA A 56 9.60 2.52 33.30
CA ALA A 56 9.00 2.74 31.97
C ALA A 56 9.73 3.83 31.17
N VAL A 57 10.14 4.92 31.85
CA VAL A 57 10.94 5.98 31.24
C VAL A 57 12.33 5.46 30.89
N ALA A 58 12.96 4.68 31.79
CA ALA A 58 14.27 4.10 31.55
C ALA A 58 14.25 3.14 30.35
N ASP A 59 13.27 2.25 30.26
CA ASP A 59 13.09 1.31 29.15
C ASP A 59 12.91 2.03 27.82
N ALA A 60 12.05 3.06 27.79
CA ALA A 60 11.84 3.85 26.59
C ALA A 60 13.10 4.59 26.11
N LEU A 61 13.88 5.16 27.05
CA LEU A 61 15.15 5.82 26.72
C LEU A 61 16.21 4.82 26.25
N ASN A 62 16.29 3.64 26.88
CA ASN A 62 17.23 2.59 26.51
C ASN A 62 16.91 2.00 25.13
N ALA A 63 15.63 1.87 24.77
CA ALA A 63 15.19 1.36 23.48
C ALA A 63 15.65 2.21 22.29
N VAL A 64 15.92 3.51 22.49
CA VAL A 64 16.31 4.47 21.43
C VAL A 64 17.81 4.81 21.46
N ARG A 65 18.57 4.28 22.43
CA ARG A 65 19.91 4.79 22.77
C ARG A 65 20.99 4.46 21.73
N THR A 66 21.44 5.48 21.01
CA THR A 66 22.85 5.72 20.67
C THR A 66 23.20 7.16 21.08
N SER A 67 24.37 7.35 21.71
CA SER A 67 24.93 8.58 22.30
C SER A 67 24.02 9.83 22.41
N LEU A 68 23.58 10.13 23.63
CA LEU A 68 22.59 11.16 23.98
C LEU A 68 23.04 12.59 23.61
N ARG A 69 22.27 13.30 22.78
CA ARG A 69 22.07 14.75 22.90
C ARG A 69 20.60 14.99 23.17
N LEU A 70 20.29 15.39 24.40
CA LEU A 70 18.93 15.76 24.84
C LEU A 70 18.59 17.17 24.32
N LEU A 71 17.45 17.29 23.64
CA LEU A 71 16.75 18.57 23.48
C LEU A 71 15.29 18.38 23.91
N PRO A 72 14.66 19.40 24.51
CA PRO A 72 13.37 19.27 25.19
C PRO A 72 12.19 19.13 24.22
N ILE A 73 11.24 18.28 24.60
CA ILE A 73 10.00 17.94 23.88
C ILE A 73 8.91 18.97 24.21
N ARG A 74 8.21 19.49 23.19
CA ARG A 74 6.93 20.21 23.32
C ARG A 74 5.83 19.41 22.62
N VAL A 75 4.71 19.18 23.32
CA VAL A 75 3.51 18.48 22.82
C VAL A 75 2.42 19.52 22.51
N LEU A 76 1.73 19.38 21.38
CA LEU A 76 0.59 20.19 20.95
C LEU A 76 -0.54 19.25 20.48
N VAL A 77 -1.78 19.51 20.90
CA VAL A 77 -2.98 18.73 20.57
C VAL A 77 -4.09 19.65 20.04
N GLY A 78 -4.72 19.25 18.94
CA GLY A 78 -6.00 19.75 18.36
C GLY A 78 -6.52 18.69 17.38
N CYS A 79 -7.79 18.49 17.02
CA CYS A 79 -8.95 19.37 16.85
C CYS A 79 -10.22 18.49 16.63
N ARG A 80 -11.45 19.04 16.69
CA ARG A 80 -12.65 18.39 16.08
C ARG A 80 -13.75 19.40 15.73
N PHE A 81 -14.35 19.26 14.54
CA PHE A 81 -15.64 19.90 14.15
C PHE A 81 -16.45 18.95 13.23
N TYR A 82 -17.78 19.15 13.20
CA TYR A 82 -18.81 18.37 12.49
C TYR A 82 -19.76 19.34 11.77
N ILE A 83 -20.31 18.98 10.59
CA ILE A 83 -21.45 19.67 9.95
C ILE A 83 -22.42 18.65 9.33
N LYS A 84 -23.73 18.90 9.45
CA LYS A 84 -24.87 18.21 8.80
C LYS A 84 -25.56 19.17 7.81
N GLY A 85 -26.19 18.63 6.77
CA GLY A 85 -27.25 19.31 5.99
C GLY A 85 -27.54 18.65 4.63
N ALA A 86 -28.81 18.54 4.25
CA ALA A 86 -29.37 17.72 3.16
C ALA A 86 -30.01 18.54 2.02
N LEU A 87 -30.17 17.99 0.80
CA LEU A 87 -31.41 18.00 -0.02
C LEU A 87 -31.29 17.38 -1.46
N SER A 88 -32.34 16.63 -1.81
CA SER A 88 -32.94 16.24 -3.11
C SER A 88 -32.18 16.32 -4.45
N MET A 89 -31.39 15.30 -4.72
CA MET A 89 -31.37 14.41 -5.89
C MET A 89 -30.61 13.19 -5.33
N CYS A 90 -31.05 11.93 -5.47
CA CYS A 90 -30.45 10.82 -4.70
C CYS A 90 -29.04 10.42 -5.22
N SER A 91 -28.09 11.34 -5.12
CA SER A 91 -26.65 11.13 -5.11
C SER A 91 -26.27 11.01 -3.63
N PHE A 92 -25.75 9.86 -3.24
CA PHE A 92 -25.28 9.65 -1.88
C PHE A 92 -23.78 9.95 -1.80
N SER A 93 -23.41 10.85 -0.91
CA SER A 93 -22.03 11.19 -0.62
C SER A 93 -21.67 10.66 0.76
N VAL A 94 -20.73 9.72 0.84
CA VAL A 94 -20.18 9.23 2.11
C VAL A 94 -18.99 10.10 2.48
N VAL A 95 -19.09 10.80 3.60
CA VAL A 95 -18.00 11.61 4.16
C VAL A 95 -17.45 10.91 5.40
N GLY A 96 -16.21 10.42 5.33
CA GLY A 96 -15.55 9.77 6.46
C GLY A 96 -14.24 9.07 6.08
N GLY A 97 -13.33 8.92 7.03
CA GLY A 97 -12.04 8.22 6.83
C GLY A 97 -12.15 6.68 6.82
N GLY A 98 -13.30 6.13 7.24
CA GLY A 98 -13.59 4.69 7.25
C GLY A 98 -14.83 4.33 6.43
N CYS A 99 -14.90 3.09 5.94
CA CYS A 99 -16.01 2.59 5.13
C CYS A 99 -17.32 2.56 5.93
N HIS A 100 -18.37 3.20 5.41
CA HIS A 100 -19.72 3.10 5.96
C HIS A 100 -20.61 2.26 5.02
N TRP A 101 -21.44 1.39 5.59
CA TRP A 101 -22.17 0.35 4.87
C TRP A 101 -23.65 0.65 4.66
N ARG A 102 -24.13 0.48 3.41
CA ARG A 102 -25.53 0.12 3.05
C ARG A 102 -25.55 -0.70 1.74
N CYS A 103 -25.78 -2.02 1.83
CA CYS A 103 -25.73 -2.97 0.68
C CYS A 103 -26.69 -2.61 -0.47
N TRP A 104 -27.83 -1.99 -0.15
CA TRP A 104 -28.90 -1.65 -1.11
C TRP A 104 -28.50 -0.55 -2.12
N TRP A 105 -27.36 0.13 -1.94
CA TRP A 105 -26.96 1.22 -2.84
C TRP A 105 -26.61 0.76 -4.25
N ARG A 106 -26.05 -0.45 -4.41
CA ARG A 106 -25.72 -0.98 -5.74
C ARG A 106 -26.96 -1.25 -6.61
N GLU A 107 -28.11 -1.49 -5.99
CA GLU A 107 -29.33 -1.90 -6.68
C GLU A 107 -30.32 -0.74 -6.90
N PHE A 108 -30.28 0.32 -6.07
CA PHE A 108 -31.27 1.40 -6.09
C PHE A 108 -30.70 2.81 -6.28
N VAL A 109 -29.38 3.01 -6.25
CA VAL A 109 -28.77 4.36 -6.31
C VAL A 109 -28.03 4.55 -7.64
N ARG A 110 -28.32 5.65 -8.34
CA ARG A 110 -27.73 5.97 -9.66
C ARG A 110 -26.27 6.42 -9.57
N ALA A 111 -25.84 6.98 -8.43
CA ALA A 111 -24.46 7.43 -8.21
C ALA A 111 -24.08 7.43 -6.72
N VAL A 112 -22.90 6.89 -6.40
CA VAL A 112 -22.31 6.92 -5.05
C VAL A 112 -20.95 7.61 -5.14
N SER A 113 -20.74 8.62 -4.31
CA SER A 113 -19.43 9.27 -4.14
C SER A 113 -18.90 9.02 -2.73
N ALA A 114 -17.59 8.81 -2.61
CA ALA A 114 -16.90 8.69 -1.32
C ALA A 114 -15.86 9.80 -1.23
N ALA A 115 -15.90 10.56 -0.14
CA ALA A 115 -14.97 11.65 0.10
C ALA A 115 -14.35 11.55 1.50
N ALA A 116 -13.03 11.68 1.58
CA ALA A 116 -12.35 12.00 2.83
C ALA A 116 -12.42 13.53 3.06
N THR A 117 -12.43 13.97 4.31
CA THR A 117 -12.65 15.38 4.74
C THR A 117 -11.54 16.37 4.36
N PHE A 118 -10.77 16.15 3.29
CA PHE A 118 -9.89 17.14 2.68
C PHE A 118 -9.79 16.88 1.17
N GLN A 119 -10.46 17.75 0.40
CA GLN A 119 -10.37 17.97 -1.05
C GLN A 119 -10.17 16.73 -1.95
N VAL A 120 -11.28 16.11 -2.37
CA VAL A 120 -11.28 15.01 -3.34
C VAL A 120 -11.68 15.56 -4.71
N GLY A 121 -10.71 16.07 -5.46
CA GLY A 121 -10.92 16.52 -6.84
C GLY A 121 -9.90 17.56 -7.28
N VAL A 122 -9.23 17.32 -8.40
CA VAL A 122 -8.52 18.39 -9.13
C VAL A 122 -9.56 19.05 -10.01
N CYS A 123 -9.84 20.31 -9.72
CA CYS A 123 -10.76 21.10 -10.50
C CYS A 123 -9.95 21.93 -11.49
N VAL A 124 -10.31 21.86 -12.77
CA VAL A 124 -9.76 22.75 -13.78
C VAL A 124 -10.63 24.01 -13.78
N VAL A 125 -9.99 25.16 -13.60
CA VAL A 125 -10.63 26.46 -13.78
C VAL A 125 -10.49 26.81 -15.24
N ASP A 126 -11.60 26.84 -15.97
CA ASP A 126 -11.63 27.45 -17.28
C ASP A 126 -11.66 28.99 -17.12
N VAL A 127 -10.58 29.65 -17.53
CA VAL A 127 -10.37 31.09 -17.35
C VAL A 127 -11.29 31.92 -18.26
N GLU A 128 -11.82 31.34 -19.35
CA GLU A 128 -12.70 32.05 -20.28
C GLU A 128 -14.18 31.98 -19.89
N VAL A 129 -14.60 30.94 -19.16
CA VAL A 129 -16.03 30.69 -18.85
C VAL A 129 -16.34 30.84 -17.34
N GLY A 130 -15.33 30.89 -16.47
CA GLY A 130 -15.52 31.02 -15.02
C GLY A 130 -16.21 29.82 -14.35
N VAL A 131 -16.25 28.67 -15.03
CA VAL A 131 -16.88 27.43 -14.54
C VAL A 131 -15.81 26.46 -14.04
N LEU A 132 -15.99 25.99 -12.81
CA LEU A 132 -15.13 25.00 -12.18
C LEU A 132 -15.60 23.58 -12.58
N PHE A 133 -14.92 22.95 -13.55
CA PHE A 133 -15.17 21.54 -13.87
C PHE A 133 -14.27 20.64 -13.01
N CYS A 134 -14.87 19.93 -12.06
CA CYS A 134 -14.20 18.87 -11.30
C CYS A 134 -14.66 17.52 -11.86
N TYR A 135 -13.81 16.86 -12.66
CA TYR A 135 -14.11 15.52 -13.15
C TYR A 135 -13.75 14.49 -12.06
N PRO A 136 -14.70 13.64 -11.61
CA PRO A 136 -14.36 12.54 -10.73
C PRO A 136 -13.42 11.59 -11.47
N GLY A 137 -12.33 11.24 -10.81
CA GLY A 137 -11.39 10.25 -11.28
C GLY A 137 -10.57 9.63 -10.15
N GLY A 138 -10.98 9.84 -8.90
CA GLY A 138 -10.33 9.23 -7.75
C GLY A 138 -10.52 7.71 -7.76
N LYS A 139 -9.52 6.99 -7.25
CA LYS A 139 -9.57 5.54 -7.04
C LYS A 139 -9.53 5.25 -5.54
N LEU A 140 -10.23 4.20 -5.11
CA LEU A 140 -10.34 3.86 -3.70
C LEU A 140 -9.00 3.35 -3.13
N PRO A 141 -8.47 3.95 -2.05
CA PRO A 141 -7.23 3.49 -1.41
C PRO A 141 -7.45 2.32 -0.44
N ILE A 142 -8.69 1.84 -0.30
CA ILE A 142 -9.07 0.75 0.60
C ILE A 142 -10.09 -0.16 -0.06
N THR A 143 -10.06 -1.45 0.27
CA THR A 143 -11.10 -2.41 -0.13
C THR A 143 -12.34 -2.20 0.73
N TRP A 144 -13.52 -2.17 0.12
CA TRP A 144 -14.80 -2.16 0.82
C TRP A 144 -15.28 -3.61 1.00
N TYR A 145 -15.16 -4.08 2.24
CA TYR A 145 -15.51 -5.45 2.65
C TYR A 145 -16.98 -5.60 3.01
N PRO A 146 -17.66 -6.72 2.68
CA PRO A 146 -19.03 -7.03 3.12
C PRO A 146 -19.20 -6.82 4.62
N LYS A 147 -20.44 -6.48 5.05
CA LYS A 147 -20.77 -6.33 6.48
C LYS A 147 -20.26 -7.51 7.31
N ASP A 148 -20.42 -8.73 6.78
CA ASP A 148 -20.08 -9.96 7.48
C ASP A 148 -18.58 -10.16 7.69
N PHE A 149 -17.73 -9.34 7.08
CA PHE A 149 -16.28 -9.36 7.33
C PHE A 149 -15.92 -9.04 8.78
N ILE A 150 -16.78 -8.32 9.51
CA ILE A 150 -16.58 -8.01 10.94
C ILE A 150 -16.71 -9.24 11.84
N ASN A 151 -17.18 -10.37 11.32
CA ASN A 151 -17.25 -11.64 12.08
C ASN A 151 -15.85 -12.21 12.36
N VAL A 152 -14.83 -11.72 11.65
CA VAL A 152 -13.43 -12.01 11.92
C VAL A 152 -12.91 -11.07 13.02
N PRO A 153 -12.19 -11.54 14.06
CA PRO A 153 -11.64 -10.66 15.08
C PRO A 153 -10.78 -9.54 14.48
N MET A 154 -11.11 -8.27 14.72
CA MET A 154 -10.34 -7.14 14.17
C MET A 154 -8.94 -6.99 14.77
N THR A 155 -8.67 -7.69 15.88
CA THR A 155 -7.35 -7.81 16.52
C THR A 155 -6.50 -8.95 15.95
N ASP A 156 -7.04 -9.80 15.06
CA ASP A 156 -6.24 -10.80 14.36
C ASP A 156 -5.37 -10.11 13.29
N MET A 157 -4.07 -10.02 13.59
CA MET A 157 -3.08 -9.30 12.79
C MET A 157 -2.53 -10.11 11.61
N ARG A 158 -2.95 -11.37 11.43
CA ARG A 158 -2.56 -12.15 10.26
C ARG A 158 -3.09 -11.47 9.00
N MET A 159 -2.31 -11.50 7.92
CA MET A 159 -2.72 -10.90 6.65
C MET A 159 -3.17 -11.96 5.64
N ARG A 160 -2.48 -13.11 5.64
CA ARG A 160 -2.70 -14.22 4.73
C ARG A 160 -3.95 -15.03 5.13
N PRO A 161 -4.70 -15.59 4.17
CA PRO A 161 -5.85 -16.44 4.48
C PRO A 161 -5.40 -17.72 5.21
N ALA A 162 -6.27 -18.22 6.08
CA ALA A 162 -6.11 -19.46 6.82
C ALA A 162 -7.48 -20.12 7.02
N SER A 163 -7.54 -21.32 7.61
CA SER A 163 -8.81 -21.99 7.90
C SER A 163 -9.74 -21.08 8.74
N GLY A 164 -10.92 -20.76 8.22
CA GLY A 164 -11.88 -19.85 8.84
C GLY A 164 -11.50 -18.36 8.81
N TYR A 165 -10.41 -17.99 8.13
CA TYR A 165 -9.89 -16.63 8.03
C TYR A 165 -9.66 -16.22 6.57
N PRO A 166 -10.45 -15.30 5.99
CA PRO A 166 -10.45 -15.03 4.55
C PRO A 166 -9.29 -14.16 4.06
N GLY A 167 -8.35 -13.80 4.93
CA GLY A 167 -7.27 -12.84 4.62
C GLY A 167 -7.70 -11.38 4.79
N ARG A 168 -6.74 -10.46 4.67
CA ARG A 168 -6.93 -9.00 4.76
C ARG A 168 -6.31 -8.28 3.58
N THR A 169 -6.79 -7.05 3.35
CA THR A 169 -6.40 -6.15 2.25
C THR A 169 -6.67 -6.71 0.86
N TYR A 170 -6.51 -5.90 -0.18
CA TYR A 170 -6.58 -6.38 -1.56
C TYR A 170 -5.50 -7.41 -1.91
N ARG A 171 -4.42 -7.47 -1.11
CA ARG A 171 -3.30 -8.38 -1.34
C ARG A 171 -3.66 -9.83 -1.03
N PHE A 172 -4.46 -10.10 0.00
CA PHE A 172 -4.68 -11.47 0.49
C PHE A 172 -6.14 -11.85 0.73
N TYR A 173 -7.06 -10.89 0.66
CA TYR A 173 -8.47 -11.17 0.86
C TYR A 173 -9.08 -11.89 -0.35
N ASP A 174 -9.58 -13.09 -0.09
CA ASP A 174 -10.21 -13.97 -1.09
C ASP A 174 -11.75 -13.98 -1.02
N GLY A 175 -12.33 -13.20 -0.11
CA GLY A 175 -13.78 -13.09 0.02
C GLY A 175 -14.44 -12.14 -0.98
N PRO A 176 -15.78 -12.05 -0.96
CA PRO A 176 -16.54 -11.13 -1.80
C PRO A 176 -16.24 -9.68 -1.44
N LYS A 177 -16.17 -8.79 -2.43
CA LYS A 177 -15.81 -7.36 -2.24
C LYS A 177 -16.94 -6.50 -2.78
N VAL A 178 -17.26 -5.41 -2.09
CA VAL A 178 -18.24 -4.44 -2.60
C VAL A 178 -17.61 -3.37 -3.43
N PHE A 179 -16.43 -2.91 -3.09
CA PHE A 179 -15.58 -2.17 -4.02
C PHE A 179 -14.15 -2.62 -3.81
N GLU A 180 -13.46 -2.90 -4.91
CA GLU A 180 -12.08 -3.31 -4.83
C GLU A 180 -11.17 -2.12 -4.54
N PHE A 181 -10.02 -2.37 -3.93
CA PHE A 181 -8.93 -1.40 -3.94
C PHE A 181 -8.62 -0.98 -5.37
N GLY A 182 -8.50 0.33 -5.59
CA GLY A 182 -8.29 0.91 -6.90
C GLY A 182 -9.57 1.05 -7.74
N SER A 183 -10.75 0.75 -7.21
CA SER A 183 -12.01 1.03 -7.92
C SER A 183 -12.29 2.53 -7.96
N GLY A 184 -12.73 3.03 -9.10
CA GLY A 184 -13.14 4.42 -9.26
C GLY A 184 -13.63 4.67 -10.68
N LEU A 185 -14.74 5.40 -10.78
CA LEU A 185 -15.37 5.76 -12.04
C LEU A 185 -14.89 7.14 -12.51
N SER A 186 -14.98 7.37 -13.80
CA SER A 186 -14.83 8.69 -14.40
C SER A 186 -16.02 9.00 -15.29
N TYR A 187 -16.20 10.28 -15.62
CA TYR A 187 -17.22 10.70 -16.57
C TYR A 187 -16.85 10.40 -18.02
N THR A 188 -15.58 10.08 -18.28
CA THR A 188 -15.10 9.60 -19.58
C THR A 188 -14.62 8.15 -19.49
N THR A 189 -14.43 7.50 -20.63
CA THR A 189 -13.93 6.13 -20.75
C THR A 189 -12.49 6.13 -21.19
N TYR A 190 -11.71 5.15 -20.70
CA TYR A 190 -10.30 5.01 -21.05
C TYR A 190 -9.98 3.61 -21.54
N SER A 191 -9.09 3.51 -22.52
CA SER A 191 -8.44 2.26 -22.94
C SER A 191 -6.97 2.29 -22.53
N TYR A 192 -6.44 1.10 -22.24
CA TYR A 192 -5.06 0.91 -21.80
C TYR A 192 -4.39 -0.16 -22.66
N GLU A 193 -3.12 0.05 -22.95
CA GLU A 193 -2.26 -0.92 -23.63
C GLU A 193 -0.83 -0.86 -23.09
N PHE A 194 -0.18 -2.02 -22.98
CA PHE A 194 1.24 -2.06 -22.66
C PHE A 194 2.04 -1.89 -23.95
N ILE A 195 3.00 -0.97 -23.92
CA ILE A 195 3.86 -0.71 -25.07
C ILE A 195 4.96 -1.78 -25.11
N PRO A 196 5.26 -2.38 -26.28
CA PRO A 196 6.24 -3.47 -26.42
C PRO A 196 7.68 -3.14 -26.00
N SER A 197 8.00 -1.88 -25.69
CA SER A 197 9.29 -1.46 -25.12
C SER A 197 9.55 -2.03 -23.72
N THR A 198 8.50 -2.44 -23.02
CA THR A 198 8.60 -3.08 -21.71
C THR A 198 9.33 -4.42 -21.84
N PRO A 199 10.34 -4.73 -21.01
CA PRO A 199 11.03 -6.01 -21.08
C PRO A 199 10.14 -7.15 -20.55
N ASN A 200 10.14 -8.28 -21.25
CA ASN A 200 9.40 -9.47 -20.87
C ASN A 200 10.22 -10.47 -20.03
N THR A 201 11.53 -10.27 -19.91
CA THR A 201 12.44 -11.18 -19.20
C THR A 201 13.43 -10.39 -18.35
N ILE A 202 13.48 -10.67 -17.05
CA ILE A 202 14.43 -10.07 -16.10
C ILE A 202 15.41 -11.15 -15.68
N ARG A 203 16.68 -10.99 -16.07
CA ARG A 203 17.76 -11.95 -15.78
C ARG A 203 18.59 -11.47 -14.60
N LEU A 204 18.50 -12.17 -13.48
CA LEU A 204 19.23 -11.84 -12.24
C LEU A 204 20.58 -12.57 -12.16
N ASN A 205 20.74 -13.69 -12.88
CA ASN A 205 21.95 -14.51 -12.91
C ASN A 205 23.17 -13.83 -13.56
N GLN A 206 22.97 -12.97 -14.56
CA GLN A 206 24.08 -12.33 -15.30
C GLN A 206 24.92 -11.37 -14.44
N LEU A 207 24.39 -10.92 -13.30
CA LEU A 207 25.07 -9.98 -12.40
C LEU A 207 25.49 -10.62 -11.07
N THR A 208 25.12 -11.88 -10.86
CA THR A 208 25.28 -12.59 -9.58
C THR A 208 26.12 -13.85 -9.79
N HIS A 209 27.32 -13.69 -10.35
CA HIS A 209 28.29 -14.79 -10.61
C HIS A 209 28.68 -15.63 -9.37
N ALA A 210 28.13 -15.36 -8.18
CA ALA A 210 28.46 -16.03 -6.93
C ALA A 210 27.24 -16.47 -6.06
N LEU A 211 26.00 -16.37 -6.55
CA LEU A 211 24.84 -16.66 -5.70
C LEU A 211 24.25 -18.04 -6.00
N GLN A 212 24.52 -18.99 -5.08
CA GLN A 212 23.76 -20.23 -5.01
C GLN A 212 22.33 -19.90 -4.55
N PRO A 213 21.31 -20.23 -5.34
CA PRO A 213 19.93 -20.21 -4.88
C PRO A 213 19.75 -21.23 -3.77
N THR A 214 18.81 -20.95 -2.89
CA THR A 214 18.37 -21.94 -1.91
C THR A 214 17.35 -22.86 -2.56
N ASP A 215 17.73 -24.13 -2.75
CA ASP A 215 16.81 -25.22 -3.11
C ASP A 215 16.10 -25.68 -1.83
N GLU A 216 14.90 -25.17 -1.57
CA GLU A 216 14.04 -25.70 -0.50
C GLU A 216 13.15 -26.83 -1.02
N GLY A 217 13.77 -27.92 -1.47
CA GLY A 217 13.06 -29.18 -1.76
C GLY A 217 12.19 -29.22 -3.04
N PRO A 218 11.49 -30.34 -3.28
CA PRO A 218 10.98 -30.72 -4.61
C PRO A 218 9.84 -29.86 -5.18
N HIS A 219 9.32 -28.90 -4.41
CA HIS A 219 8.12 -28.13 -4.73
C HIS A 219 8.28 -26.61 -4.62
N THR A 220 9.43 -26.10 -4.19
CA THR A 220 9.67 -24.65 -4.11
C THR A 220 10.36 -24.15 -5.37
N SER A 221 9.87 -23.01 -5.88
CA SER A 221 10.55 -22.32 -6.98
C SER A 221 11.87 -21.75 -6.45
N ARG A 222 12.94 -21.90 -7.24
CA ARG A 222 14.26 -21.30 -6.98
C ARG A 222 14.09 -19.85 -6.52
N SER A 223 14.72 -19.47 -5.41
CA SER A 223 14.59 -18.12 -4.84
C SER A 223 15.95 -17.52 -4.47
N LEU A 224 16.01 -16.19 -4.46
CA LEU A 224 17.22 -15.42 -4.17
C LEU A 224 16.94 -14.33 -3.14
N TYR A 225 17.75 -14.26 -2.09
CA TYR A 225 17.66 -13.22 -1.07
C TYR A 225 18.03 -11.85 -1.63
N VAL A 226 17.18 -10.85 -1.42
CA VAL A 226 17.44 -9.46 -1.84
C VAL A 226 18.72 -8.91 -1.19
N SER A 227 18.98 -9.28 0.07
CA SER A 227 20.20 -8.89 0.80
C SER A 227 21.49 -9.37 0.13
N LYS A 228 21.44 -10.49 -0.61
CA LYS A 228 22.60 -11.03 -1.33
C LYS A 228 22.84 -10.35 -2.68
N ILE A 229 21.83 -9.72 -3.28
CA ILE A 229 21.94 -9.02 -4.57
C ILE A 229 22.70 -7.69 -4.39
N GLY A 230 22.44 -6.99 -3.29
CA GLY A 230 22.99 -5.67 -2.99
C GLY A 230 22.24 -4.54 -3.71
N THR A 231 22.22 -3.36 -3.08
CA THR A 231 21.47 -2.18 -3.54
C THR A 231 21.90 -1.72 -4.93
N ASP A 232 23.21 -1.67 -5.19
CA ASP A 232 23.75 -1.18 -6.47
C ASP A 232 23.37 -2.06 -7.65
N THR A 233 23.34 -3.39 -7.42
CA THR A 233 22.90 -4.33 -8.44
C THR A 233 21.39 -4.22 -8.68
N CYS A 234 20.60 -4.11 -7.61
CA CYS A 234 19.16 -3.85 -7.72
C CYS A 234 18.85 -2.57 -8.51
N ASP A 235 19.63 -1.50 -8.29
CA ASP A 235 19.44 -0.23 -8.99
C ASP A 235 19.77 -0.32 -10.48
N ARG A 236 20.81 -1.08 -10.87
CA ARG A 236 21.15 -1.34 -12.28
C ARG A 236 20.15 -2.24 -12.99
N LEU A 237 19.37 -3.01 -12.24
CA LEU A 237 18.33 -3.91 -12.75
C LEU A 237 16.98 -3.23 -12.92
N LYS A 238 16.88 -1.92 -12.66
CA LYS A 238 15.66 -1.16 -12.90
C LYS A 238 15.27 -1.23 -14.37
N PHE A 239 13.98 -1.34 -14.62
CA PHE A 239 13.44 -1.35 -15.96
C PHE A 239 12.15 -0.52 -16.03
N SER A 240 11.86 0.01 -17.21
CA SER A 240 10.67 0.82 -17.44
C SER A 240 9.55 0.01 -18.06
N ALA A 241 8.36 0.11 -17.47
CA ALA A 241 7.12 -0.39 -18.04
C ALA A 241 6.32 0.79 -18.60
N HIS A 242 6.06 0.75 -19.90
CA HIS A 242 5.38 1.80 -20.63
C HIS A 242 3.92 1.42 -20.87
N VAL A 243 3.01 2.30 -20.47
CA VAL A 243 1.56 2.09 -20.58
C VAL A 243 0.95 3.23 -21.38
N GLY A 244 0.40 2.90 -22.55
CA GLY A 244 -0.43 3.80 -23.33
C GLY A 244 -1.80 3.94 -22.70
N VAL A 245 -2.29 5.18 -22.61
CA VAL A 245 -3.61 5.52 -22.08
C VAL A 245 -4.32 6.40 -23.08
N GLU A 246 -5.50 5.98 -23.52
CA GLU A 246 -6.31 6.73 -24.46
C GLU A 246 -7.65 7.08 -23.82
N ASN A 247 -8.02 8.36 -23.86
CA ASN A 247 -9.35 8.81 -23.48
C ASN A 247 -10.30 8.61 -24.65
N THR A 248 -11.15 7.59 -24.59
CA THR A 248 -12.07 7.23 -25.68
C THR A 248 -13.42 7.96 -25.62
N GLY A 249 -13.67 8.72 -24.55
CA GLY A 249 -14.91 9.49 -24.42
C GLY A 249 -14.80 10.94 -24.90
N ASP A 250 -15.92 11.65 -24.81
CA ASP A 250 -16.08 13.01 -25.35
C ASP A 250 -15.78 14.12 -24.33
N MET A 251 -15.31 13.77 -23.13
CA MET A 251 -14.95 14.75 -22.09
C MET A 251 -13.49 14.60 -21.67
N ALA A 252 -12.88 15.74 -21.34
CA ALA A 252 -11.61 15.74 -20.64
C ALA A 252 -11.75 15.08 -19.26
N GLY A 253 -10.67 14.48 -18.78
CA GLY A 253 -10.67 13.86 -17.46
C GLY A 253 -9.27 13.66 -16.91
N LYS A 254 -9.20 13.53 -15.58
CA LYS A 254 -7.97 13.25 -14.84
C LYS A 254 -8.19 12.06 -13.92
N HIS A 255 -7.34 11.06 -13.99
CA HIS A 255 -7.43 9.87 -13.13
C HIS A 255 -6.02 9.28 -12.86
N PRO A 256 -5.82 8.59 -11.73
CA PRO A 256 -4.62 7.82 -11.47
C PRO A 256 -4.72 6.43 -12.11
N VAL A 257 -3.66 6.06 -12.80
CA VAL A 257 -3.41 4.72 -13.31
C VAL A 257 -2.58 3.97 -12.29
N LEU A 258 -3.07 2.78 -11.90
CA LEU A 258 -2.46 1.94 -10.88
C LEU A 258 -1.79 0.73 -11.56
N LEU A 259 -0.48 0.58 -11.37
CA LEU A 259 0.27 -0.56 -11.86
C LEU A 259 0.42 -1.60 -10.74
N PHE A 260 -0.05 -2.81 -11.01
CA PHE A 260 0.09 -3.94 -10.10
C PHE A 260 1.03 -5.01 -10.66
N VAL A 261 1.63 -5.79 -9.77
CA VAL A 261 2.31 -7.06 -10.07
C VAL A 261 1.48 -8.20 -9.49
N ARG A 262 1.28 -9.25 -10.28
CA ARG A 262 0.60 -10.49 -9.89
C ARG A 262 1.51 -11.69 -10.19
N HIS A 263 1.51 -12.69 -9.32
CA HIS A 263 2.20 -13.95 -9.59
C HIS A 263 1.38 -14.83 -10.56
N GLY A 264 2.06 -15.50 -11.50
CA GLY A 264 1.39 -16.35 -12.48
C GLY A 264 0.78 -17.62 -11.89
N ARG A 265 1.39 -18.16 -10.83
CA ARG A 265 0.83 -19.26 -10.04
C ARG A 265 0.32 -18.71 -8.70
N PRO A 266 -1.00 -18.78 -8.43
CA PRO A 266 -1.52 -18.52 -7.09
C PRO A 266 -0.99 -19.63 -6.18
N GLY A 267 0.05 -19.31 -5.39
CA GLY A 267 0.60 -20.20 -4.38
C GLY A 267 -0.04 -19.93 -3.02
N SER A 268 -0.06 -20.95 -2.15
CA SER A 268 -0.48 -20.78 -0.76
C SER A 268 0.29 -19.63 -0.12
N GLY A 269 -0.44 -18.66 0.42
CA GLY A 269 0.12 -17.50 1.08
C GLY A 269 0.59 -16.36 0.17
N ARG A 270 0.78 -16.50 -1.15
CA ARG A 270 1.24 -15.38 -2.00
C ARG A 270 0.17 -14.27 -2.15
N PRO A 271 0.56 -13.00 -2.32
CA PRO A 271 -0.41 -11.94 -2.58
C PRO A 271 -1.04 -12.11 -3.96
N VAL A 272 -2.37 -11.91 -4.04
CA VAL A 272 -3.18 -11.92 -5.27
C VAL A 272 -2.65 -10.91 -6.27
N LYS A 273 -2.38 -9.69 -5.82
CA LYS A 273 -1.67 -8.64 -6.56
C LYS A 273 -1.05 -7.63 -5.59
N GLN A 274 -0.01 -6.95 -6.02
CA GLN A 274 0.68 -5.91 -5.25
C GLN A 274 0.78 -4.64 -6.09
N LEU A 275 0.36 -3.50 -5.54
CA LEU A 275 0.60 -2.21 -6.17
C LEU A 275 2.10 -1.91 -6.15
N VAL A 276 2.66 -1.57 -7.31
CA VAL A 276 4.09 -1.25 -7.48
C VAL A 276 4.32 0.19 -7.95
N GLY A 277 3.28 0.86 -8.45
CA GLY A 277 3.36 2.26 -8.84
C GLY A 277 1.99 2.83 -9.16
N PHE A 278 1.87 4.14 -9.09
CA PHE A 278 0.70 4.85 -9.60
C PHE A 278 1.09 6.23 -10.11
N GLN A 279 0.44 6.68 -11.18
CA GLN A 279 0.64 8.01 -11.74
C GLN A 279 -0.67 8.57 -12.25
N SER A 280 -0.89 9.86 -12.02
CA SER A 280 -2.07 10.56 -12.53
C SER A 280 -1.86 11.06 -13.94
N VAL A 281 -2.80 10.80 -14.84
CA VAL A 281 -2.85 11.37 -16.18
C VAL A 281 -4.02 12.35 -16.27
N SER A 282 -3.83 13.39 -17.08
CA SER A 282 -4.90 14.30 -17.49
C SER A 282 -4.94 14.29 -19.00
N LEU A 283 -6.08 13.92 -19.57
CA LEU A 283 -6.25 13.77 -21.02
C LEU A 283 -7.52 14.49 -21.44
N ASN A 284 -7.43 15.26 -22.52
CA ASN A 284 -8.59 15.81 -23.21
C ASN A 284 -9.38 14.69 -23.88
N ALA A 285 -10.59 15.02 -24.37
CA ALA A 285 -11.40 14.08 -25.14
C ALA A 285 -10.60 13.55 -26.35
N ARG A 286 -10.60 12.24 -26.56
CA ARG A 286 -9.91 11.57 -27.69
C ARG A 286 -8.38 11.72 -27.70
N GLU A 287 -7.79 12.20 -26.60
CA GLU A 287 -6.35 12.33 -26.46
C GLU A 287 -5.72 11.01 -26.02
N ARG A 288 -4.48 10.78 -26.50
CA ARG A 288 -3.62 9.66 -26.08
C ARG A 288 -2.43 10.20 -25.30
N GLY A 289 -2.09 9.52 -24.22
CA GLY A 289 -0.89 9.76 -23.44
C GLY A 289 -0.15 8.46 -23.14
N GLU A 290 1.05 8.60 -22.61
CA GLU A 290 1.90 7.49 -22.21
C GLU A 290 2.40 7.72 -20.79
N ILE A 291 2.48 6.64 -20.02
CA ILE A 291 3.01 6.63 -18.65
C ILE A 291 4.20 5.68 -18.58
N GLU A 292 5.28 6.16 -17.99
CA GLU A 292 6.44 5.34 -17.67
C GLU A 292 6.44 4.98 -16.18
N PHE A 293 6.49 3.68 -15.88
CA PHE A 293 6.71 3.16 -14.53
C PHE A 293 8.10 2.55 -14.42
N VAL A 294 9.00 3.20 -13.68
CA VAL A 294 10.33 2.66 -13.38
C VAL A 294 10.22 1.66 -12.24
N LEU A 295 10.52 0.39 -12.53
CA LEU A 295 10.41 -0.71 -11.57
C LEU A 295 11.77 -1.20 -11.11
N ASN A 296 11.96 -1.30 -9.78
CA ASN A 296 13.09 -1.98 -9.16
C ASN A 296 12.71 -3.43 -8.82
N PRO A 297 13.35 -4.46 -9.40
CA PRO A 297 13.04 -5.86 -9.11
C PRO A 297 13.10 -6.22 -7.63
N CYS A 298 14.04 -5.65 -6.89
CA CYS A 298 14.25 -5.95 -5.46
C CYS A 298 13.17 -5.35 -4.55
N GLU A 299 12.48 -4.29 -4.99
CA GLU A 299 11.40 -3.66 -4.25
C GLU A 299 10.03 -4.14 -4.73
N HIS A 300 9.86 -4.24 -6.05
CA HIS A 300 8.56 -4.43 -6.70
C HIS A 300 8.26 -5.89 -7.05
N LEU A 301 9.27 -6.75 -7.20
CA LEU A 301 9.10 -8.17 -7.54
C LEU A 301 9.48 -9.12 -6.39
N SER A 302 9.97 -8.59 -5.27
CA SER A 302 10.32 -9.37 -4.09
C SER A 302 9.11 -9.59 -3.17
N SER A 303 9.20 -10.62 -2.34
CA SER A 303 8.21 -10.96 -1.31
C SER A 303 8.91 -11.45 -0.05
N ALA A 304 8.30 -11.23 1.11
CA ALA A 304 8.79 -11.78 2.37
C ALA A 304 8.52 -13.29 2.46
N ASN A 305 9.56 -14.07 2.80
CA ASN A 305 9.45 -15.48 3.15
C ASN A 305 8.86 -15.66 4.57
N GLU A 306 8.87 -16.90 5.09
CA GLU A 306 8.31 -17.21 6.42
C GLU A 306 9.12 -16.56 7.56
N ASP A 307 10.42 -16.38 7.39
CA ASP A 307 11.31 -15.71 8.35
C ASP A 307 11.24 -14.17 8.28
N GLY A 308 10.45 -13.62 7.34
CA GLY A 308 10.35 -12.18 7.10
C GLY A 308 11.49 -11.60 6.24
N LEU A 309 12.35 -12.44 5.67
CA LEU A 309 13.41 -12.04 4.75
C LEU A 309 12.85 -11.82 3.34
N MET A 310 13.30 -10.74 2.69
CA MET A 310 12.88 -10.43 1.32
C MET A 310 13.60 -11.31 0.31
N VAL A 311 12.82 -12.02 -0.50
CA VAL A 311 13.30 -12.93 -1.55
C VAL A 311 12.65 -12.61 -2.90
N ILE A 312 13.38 -12.86 -3.99
CA ILE A 312 12.84 -12.88 -5.34
C ILE A 312 12.77 -14.33 -5.81
N GLU A 313 11.57 -14.79 -6.12
CA GLU A 313 11.34 -16.13 -6.66
C GLU A 313 11.44 -16.12 -8.20
N GLU A 314 11.96 -17.21 -8.76
CA GLU A 314 11.94 -17.47 -10.20
C GLU A 314 10.51 -17.73 -10.70
N GLY A 315 10.23 -17.30 -11.93
CA GLY A 315 9.02 -17.64 -12.66
C GLY A 315 8.23 -16.45 -13.19
N TYR A 316 7.06 -16.76 -13.74
CA TYR A 316 6.19 -15.79 -14.41
C TYR A 316 5.43 -14.90 -13.41
N ARG A 317 5.48 -13.61 -13.69
CA ARG A 317 4.70 -12.54 -13.08
C ARG A 317 3.95 -11.79 -14.18
N PHE A 318 2.93 -11.05 -13.82
CA PHE A 318 2.13 -10.25 -14.72
C PHE A 318 2.06 -8.83 -14.18
N LEU A 319 2.44 -7.85 -14.99
CA LEU A 319 2.06 -6.46 -14.77
C LEU A 319 0.59 -6.31 -15.11
N VAL A 320 -0.17 -5.59 -14.29
CA VAL A 320 -1.61 -5.44 -14.47
C VAL A 320 -2.02 -3.98 -14.35
N VAL A 321 -2.74 -3.48 -15.35
CA VAL A 321 -3.40 -2.16 -15.36
C VAL A 321 -4.83 -2.35 -15.87
N GLU A 322 -5.83 -2.01 -15.06
CA GLU A 322 -7.26 -1.98 -15.45
C GLU A 322 -7.72 -3.23 -16.27
N GLY A 323 -7.25 -4.41 -15.86
CA GLY A 323 -7.58 -5.71 -16.49
C GLY A 323 -6.70 -6.13 -17.67
N LYS A 324 -5.80 -5.27 -18.15
CA LYS A 324 -4.75 -5.63 -19.10
C LYS A 324 -3.57 -6.24 -18.37
N GLU A 325 -3.04 -7.33 -18.90
CA GLU A 325 -1.88 -8.01 -18.33
C GLU A 325 -0.70 -8.01 -19.31
N TYR A 326 0.51 -7.86 -18.78
CA TYR A 326 1.76 -7.99 -19.51
C TYR A 326 2.69 -8.98 -18.80
N PRO A 327 3.09 -10.09 -19.44
CA PRO A 327 3.89 -11.13 -18.80
C PRO A 327 5.35 -10.70 -18.63
N ILE A 328 5.90 -10.96 -17.45
CA ILE A 328 7.32 -10.81 -17.12
C ILE A 328 7.82 -12.14 -16.56
N ASN A 329 8.86 -12.68 -17.16
CA ASN A 329 9.56 -13.86 -16.66
C ASN A 329 10.79 -13.45 -15.87
N VAL A 330 10.88 -13.82 -14.59
CA VAL A 330 12.08 -13.61 -13.79
C VAL A 330 12.90 -14.89 -13.80
N VAL A 331 14.17 -14.77 -14.18
CA VAL A 331 15.13 -15.88 -14.31
C VAL A 331 16.30 -15.65 -13.36
N LEU A 332 16.57 -16.66 -12.53
CA LEU A 332 17.62 -16.64 -11.49
C LEU A 332 18.90 -17.39 -11.91
#